data_AF-A0A946Y5R5-F1
#
_entry.id   AF-A0A946Y5R5-F1
#
_cell.length_a   1.000
_cell.length_b   1.000
_cell.length_c   1.000
_cell.angle_alpha   90.00
_cell.angle_beta   90.00
_cell.angle_gamma   90.00
#
_symmetry.space_group_name_H-M   'P 1'
#
loop_
_entity.id
_entity.type
_entity.pdbx_description
1 polymer ?
#
loop_
_entity_poly.entity_id
_entity_poly.type
_entity_poly.pdbx_seq_one_letter_code
_entity_poly.pdbx_strand_id
1 'polypeptide(L)'
;MNDSPPLDFIRQIIRDDLESGKHAEIVTRFPPEPNGYLHIGHVMSVCLNFGVAVETGGRTYLRFDDTNPGKERAEFADAIEADVRWLGFDWGDRLTHASDYFEQLYAAAVSLIESGVAYVDSLSAEDIREYRGTLTTPGKNSPYRDRSVAENLDLFARMRAGEFADGEHVLRAKIDMASANMNLRDPA
;
A
#
# COMPACT_ATOMS: atom_id res chain seq x y z
N MET A 1 26.38 -24.88 -24.64
CA MET A 1 24.99 -25.01 -24.17
C MET A 1 24.82 -23.93 -23.11
N ASN A 2 23.90 -22.99 -23.29
CA ASN A 2 23.63 -21.98 -22.27
C ASN A 2 22.83 -22.68 -21.17
N ASP A 3 23.52 -23.12 -20.13
CA ASP A 3 23.02 -23.98 -19.05
C ASP A 3 22.37 -23.16 -17.92
N SER A 4 21.91 -21.95 -18.24
CA SER A 4 21.24 -21.09 -17.27
C SER A 4 19.79 -21.52 -17.11
N PRO A 5 19.30 -21.75 -15.88
CA PRO A 5 17.92 -22.10 -15.65
C PRO A 5 17.00 -21.04 -16.27
N PRO A 6 15.82 -21.43 -16.78
CA PRO A 6 14.88 -20.48 -17.33
C PRO A 6 14.50 -19.44 -16.28
N LEU A 7 14.48 -18.18 -16.70
CA LEU A 7 14.09 -17.05 -15.85
C LEU A 7 12.65 -17.24 -15.38
N ASP A 8 12.36 -16.87 -14.13
CA ASP A 8 10.98 -16.76 -13.68
C ASP A 8 10.24 -15.64 -14.44
N PHE A 9 8.91 -15.64 -14.35
CA PHE A 9 8.07 -14.72 -15.11
C PHE A 9 8.32 -13.23 -14.77
N ILE A 10 8.80 -12.90 -13.58
CA ILE A 10 9.08 -11.52 -13.17
C ILE A 10 10.34 -11.04 -13.88
N ARG A 11 11.41 -11.84 -13.86
CA ARG A 11 12.65 -11.56 -14.59
C ARG A 11 12.44 -11.50 -16.10
N GLN A 12 11.54 -12.32 -16.62
CA GLN A 12 11.11 -12.27 -18.02
C GLN A 12 10.49 -10.91 -18.37
N ILE A 13 9.53 -10.43 -17.57
CA ILE A 13 8.89 -9.11 -17.77
C ILE A 13 9.93 -7.98 -17.68
N ILE A 14 10.81 -8.03 -16.69
CA ILE A 14 11.86 -7.02 -16.51
C ILE A 14 12.77 -6.95 -17.72
N ARG A 15 13.20 -8.10 -18.24
CA ARG A 15 14.04 -8.16 -19.44
C ARG A 15 13.34 -7.53 -20.63
N ASP A 16 12.08 -7.91 -20.87
CA ASP A 16 11.31 -7.41 -22.01
C ASP A 16 11.06 -5.87 -21.90
N ASP A 17 10.83 -5.37 -20.70
CA ASP A 17 10.64 -3.93 -20.44
C ASP A 17 11.95 -3.13 -20.63
N LEU A 18 13.11 -3.71 -20.29
CA LEU A 18 14.43 -3.10 -20.54
C LEU A 18 14.79 -3.16 -22.04
N GLU A 19 14.58 -4.30 -22.70
CA GLU A 19 14.86 -4.50 -24.13
C GLU A 19 14.00 -3.58 -25.01
N SER A 20 12.73 -3.39 -24.64
CA SER A 20 11.83 -2.47 -25.34
C SER A 20 12.09 -0.99 -25.04
N GLY A 21 12.91 -0.68 -24.04
CA GLY A 21 13.18 0.68 -23.58
C GLY A 21 12.00 1.33 -22.85
N LYS A 22 10.99 0.55 -22.44
CA LYS A 22 9.86 1.04 -21.62
C LYS A 22 10.35 1.55 -20.26
N HIS A 23 11.37 0.89 -19.71
CA HIS A 23 12.06 1.33 -18.49
C HIS A 23 13.56 1.47 -18.75
N ALA A 24 14.14 2.56 -18.25
CA ALA A 24 15.58 2.81 -18.34
C ALA A 24 16.38 2.15 -17.20
N GLU A 25 15.73 1.92 -16.06
CA GLU A 25 16.31 1.34 -14.85
C GLU A 25 15.23 0.57 -14.10
N ILE A 26 15.63 -0.47 -13.38
CA ILE A 26 14.75 -1.22 -12.47
C ILE A 26 14.91 -0.70 -11.04
N VAL A 27 13.78 -0.34 -10.43
CA VAL A 27 13.71 0.05 -9.03
C VAL A 27 12.73 -0.86 -8.32
N THR A 28 13.21 -1.63 -7.33
CA THR A 28 12.40 -2.53 -6.51
C THR A 28 12.30 -2.02 -5.07
N ARG A 29 11.44 -2.67 -4.26
CA ARG A 29 11.45 -2.46 -2.80
C ARG A 29 11.05 -3.72 -2.05
N PHE A 30 11.62 -3.92 -0.87
CA PHE A 30 11.13 -4.85 0.14
C PHE A 30 10.38 -4.04 1.21
N PRO A 31 9.04 -4.14 1.31
CA PRO A 31 8.25 -3.26 2.16
C PRO A 31 7.61 -3.97 3.39
N PRO A 32 8.38 -4.44 4.40
CA PRO A 32 7.80 -5.11 5.56
C PRO A 32 7.11 -4.12 6.51
N GLU A 33 6.00 -4.55 7.13
CA GLU A 33 5.44 -3.86 8.30
C GLU A 33 6.30 -4.22 9.53
N PRO A 34 6.76 -3.24 10.34
CA PRO A 34 7.62 -3.50 11.50
C PRO A 34 6.80 -3.95 12.73
N ASN A 35 6.01 -5.02 12.57
CA ASN A 35 5.14 -5.60 13.61
C ASN A 35 5.52 -7.04 14.03
N GLY A 36 6.62 -7.56 13.50
CA GLY A 36 7.14 -8.90 13.80
C GLY A 36 8.52 -9.16 13.19
N TYR A 37 9.18 -10.21 13.66
CA TYR A 37 10.46 -10.68 13.11
C TYR A 37 10.29 -11.30 11.71
N LEU A 38 11.32 -11.22 10.87
CA LEU A 38 11.28 -11.90 9.58
C LEU A 38 11.33 -13.43 9.79
N HIS A 39 10.43 -14.15 9.12
CA HIS A 39 10.51 -15.60 8.97
C HIS A 39 11.01 -15.99 7.56
N ILE A 40 11.28 -17.29 7.34
CA ILE A 40 11.81 -17.81 6.07
C ILE A 40 11.01 -17.42 4.81
N GLY A 41 9.68 -17.22 4.93
CA GLY A 41 8.86 -16.72 3.82
C GLY A 41 9.30 -15.34 3.30
N HIS A 42 9.83 -14.47 4.18
CA HIS A 42 10.33 -13.16 3.79
C HIS A 42 11.66 -13.25 3.04
N VAL A 43 12.49 -14.26 3.32
CA VAL A 43 13.77 -14.47 2.64
C VAL A 43 13.55 -14.60 1.13
N MET A 44 12.48 -15.28 0.70
CA MET A 44 12.14 -15.35 -0.72
C MET A 44 11.89 -13.96 -1.34
N SER A 45 11.14 -13.10 -0.63
CA SER A 45 10.85 -11.74 -1.09
C SER A 45 12.08 -10.83 -1.09
N VAL A 46 12.93 -10.94 -0.05
CA VAL A 46 14.20 -10.22 0.03
C VAL A 46 15.11 -10.62 -1.13
N CYS A 47 15.38 -11.91 -1.30
CA CYS A 47 16.22 -12.42 -2.38
C CYS A 47 15.69 -12.05 -3.77
N LEU A 48 14.37 -12.05 -3.96
CA LEU A 48 13.77 -11.63 -5.23
C LEU A 48 13.99 -10.12 -5.48
N ASN A 49 13.57 -9.26 -4.55
CA ASN A 49 13.60 -7.81 -4.78
C ASN A 49 15.02 -7.26 -4.88
N PHE A 50 15.90 -7.66 -3.96
CA PHE A 50 17.30 -7.22 -3.98
C PHE A 50 18.10 -7.93 -5.07
N GLY A 51 17.87 -9.23 -5.29
CA GLY A 51 18.56 -9.99 -6.34
C GLY A 51 18.30 -9.44 -7.74
N VAL A 52 17.03 -9.10 -8.05
CA VAL A 52 16.68 -8.47 -9.33
C VAL A 52 17.42 -7.15 -9.54
N ALA A 53 17.54 -6.31 -8.51
CA ALA A 53 18.27 -5.05 -8.63
C ALA A 53 19.76 -5.28 -8.88
N VAL A 54 20.38 -6.25 -8.18
CA VAL A 54 21.79 -6.62 -8.42
C VAL A 54 22.01 -7.14 -9.84
N GLU A 55 21.14 -8.03 -10.32
CA GLU A 55 21.24 -8.63 -11.66
C GLU A 55 21.11 -7.60 -12.79
N THR A 56 20.35 -6.54 -12.56
CA THR A 56 20.03 -5.51 -13.58
C THR A 56 20.86 -4.24 -13.42
N GLY A 57 21.69 -4.14 -12.37
CA GLY A 57 22.37 -2.89 -12.00
C GLY A 57 21.42 -1.79 -11.54
N GLY A 58 20.20 -2.15 -11.15
CA GLY A 58 19.20 -1.25 -10.59
C GLY A 58 19.38 -1.02 -9.08
N ARG A 59 18.31 -0.59 -8.42
CA ARG A 59 18.34 -0.29 -6.98
C ARG A 59 17.11 -0.80 -6.24
N THR A 60 17.30 -1.11 -4.97
CA THR A 60 16.23 -1.56 -4.07
C THR A 60 16.12 -0.62 -2.87
N TYR A 61 14.88 -0.33 -2.50
CA TYR A 61 14.54 0.34 -1.24
C TYR A 61 14.19 -0.70 -0.17
N LEU A 62 14.67 -0.49 1.05
CA LEU A 62 14.03 -1.06 2.24
C LEU A 62 13.00 -0.04 2.71
N ARG A 63 11.73 -0.41 2.76
CA ARG A 63 10.67 0.50 3.19
C ARG A 63 9.88 -0.08 4.34
N PHE A 64 9.86 0.56 5.49
CA PHE A 64 8.92 0.16 6.52
C PHE A 64 7.52 0.62 6.14
N ASP A 65 6.58 -0.33 6.07
CA ASP A 65 5.16 -0.03 5.84
C ASP A 65 4.49 0.33 7.18
N ASP A 66 4.94 1.44 7.76
CA ASP A 66 4.67 1.88 9.13
C ASP A 66 3.42 2.77 9.26
N THR A 67 2.30 2.27 8.70
CA THR A 67 1.02 2.99 8.66
C THR A 67 0.11 2.71 9.85
N ASN A 68 0.47 1.76 10.72
CA ASN A 68 -0.31 1.32 11.87
C ASN A 68 0.43 1.54 13.20
N PRO A 69 0.24 2.70 13.85
CA PRO A 69 0.98 3.05 15.06
C PRO A 69 0.70 2.10 16.25
N GLY A 70 -0.39 1.32 16.21
CA GLY A 70 -0.77 0.42 17.30
C GLY A 70 -0.06 -0.94 17.30
N LYS A 71 0.61 -1.32 16.20
CA LYS A 71 1.22 -2.66 16.04
C LYS A 71 2.74 -2.63 15.88
N GLU A 72 3.29 -1.46 15.63
CA GLU A 72 4.68 -1.31 15.22
C GLU A 72 5.60 -1.12 16.41
N ARG A 73 6.82 -1.65 16.30
CA ARG A 73 7.86 -1.44 17.31
C ARG A 73 9.23 -1.28 16.68
N ALA A 74 10.02 -0.36 17.26
CA ALA A 74 11.40 -0.14 16.87
C ALA A 74 12.24 -1.43 16.92
N GLU A 75 11.97 -2.32 17.89
CA GLU A 75 12.67 -3.62 17.98
C GLU A 75 12.54 -4.47 16.71
N PHE A 76 11.39 -4.42 16.03
CA PHE A 76 11.17 -5.17 14.80
C PHE A 76 11.86 -4.51 13.62
N ALA A 77 11.85 -3.17 13.54
CA ALA A 77 12.58 -2.44 12.50
C ALA A 77 14.09 -2.76 12.57
N ASP A 78 14.68 -2.68 13.77
CA ASP A 78 16.10 -2.99 14.00
C ASP A 78 16.43 -4.44 13.60
N ALA A 79 15.56 -5.39 13.97
CA ALA A 79 15.75 -6.80 13.63
C ALA A 79 15.62 -7.07 12.13
N ILE A 80 14.63 -6.45 11.46
CA ILE A 80 14.44 -6.56 10.00
C ILE A 80 15.68 -6.03 9.27
N GLU A 81 16.20 -4.88 9.67
CA GLU A 81 17.42 -4.34 9.09
C GLU A 81 18.62 -5.29 9.28
N ALA A 82 18.78 -5.84 10.48
CA ALA A 82 19.84 -6.79 10.78
C ALA A 82 19.73 -8.06 9.94
N ASP A 83 18.52 -8.61 9.77
CA ASP A 83 18.28 -9.81 8.98
C ASP A 83 18.55 -9.59 7.48
N VAL A 84 18.12 -8.45 6.92
CA VAL A 84 18.38 -8.13 5.50
C VAL A 84 19.89 -7.97 5.27
N ARG A 85 20.62 -7.31 6.18
CA ARG A 85 22.09 -7.21 6.11
C ARG A 85 22.77 -8.56 6.28
N TRP A 86 22.27 -9.40 7.19
CA TRP A 86 22.79 -10.74 7.43
C TRP A 86 22.62 -11.66 6.21
N LEU A 87 21.53 -11.50 5.46
CA LEU A 87 21.31 -12.16 4.16
C LEU A 87 22.27 -11.66 3.05
N GLY A 88 23.07 -10.62 3.31
CA GLY A 88 24.08 -10.09 2.40
C GLY A 88 23.57 -9.00 1.46
N PHE A 89 22.39 -8.43 1.73
CA PHE A 89 21.82 -7.36 0.92
C PHE A 89 21.99 -5.99 1.59
N ASP A 90 22.10 -4.95 0.76
CA ASP A 90 22.27 -3.57 1.21
C ASP A 90 21.33 -2.64 0.42
N TRP A 91 20.65 -1.76 1.13
CA TRP A 91 19.81 -0.70 0.56
C TRP A 91 20.53 0.65 0.53
N GLY A 92 21.75 0.75 1.05
CA GLY A 92 22.52 2.00 1.11
C GLY A 92 21.77 3.08 1.88
N ASP A 93 21.56 4.23 1.24
CA ASP A 93 20.82 5.38 1.76
C ASP A 93 19.29 5.31 1.49
N ARG A 94 18.79 4.19 0.97
CA ARG A 94 17.38 4.02 0.54
C ARG A 94 16.51 3.33 1.58
N LEU A 95 16.70 3.70 2.84
CA LEU A 95 15.74 3.40 3.90
C LEU A 95 14.63 4.45 3.86
N THR A 96 13.38 4.01 3.81
CA THR A 96 12.22 4.91 3.75
C THR A 96 11.10 4.39 4.66
N HIS A 97 10.23 5.29 5.08
CA HIS A 97 9.05 4.95 5.88
C HIS A 97 7.79 5.34 5.10
N ALA A 98 6.72 4.55 5.22
CA ALA A 98 5.42 4.95 4.69
C ALA A 98 4.91 6.24 5.39
N SER A 99 5.22 6.38 6.67
CA SER A 99 4.90 7.55 7.49
C SER A 99 5.57 8.85 6.99
N ASP A 100 6.73 8.78 6.33
CA ASP A 100 7.37 9.94 5.66
C ASP A 100 6.45 10.59 4.61
N TYR A 101 5.49 9.83 4.08
CA TYR A 101 4.59 10.25 3.01
C TYR A 101 3.20 10.66 3.50
N PHE A 102 2.92 10.72 4.81
CA PHE A 102 1.56 11.02 5.30
C PHE A 102 1.00 12.36 4.80
N GLU A 103 1.80 13.42 4.70
CA GLU A 103 1.33 14.69 4.13
C GLU A 103 1.01 14.57 2.64
N GLN A 104 1.80 13.78 1.89
CA GLN A 104 1.54 13.53 0.48
C GLN A 104 0.27 12.70 0.28
N LEU A 105 0.07 11.68 1.12
CA LEU A 105 -1.13 10.84 1.12
C LEU A 105 -2.37 11.65 1.50
N TYR A 106 -2.28 12.54 2.48
CA TYR A 106 -3.36 13.47 2.83
C TYR A 106 -3.70 14.41 1.66
N ALA A 107 -2.69 15.01 1.01
CA ALA A 107 -2.91 15.87 -0.15
C ALA A 107 -3.53 15.12 -1.34
N ALA A 108 -3.12 13.86 -1.57
CA ALA A 108 -3.73 12.99 -2.56
C ALA A 108 -5.19 12.68 -2.22
N ALA A 109 -5.49 12.37 -0.95
CA ALA A 109 -6.87 12.17 -0.47
C ALA A 109 -7.74 13.41 -0.69
N VAL A 110 -7.24 14.61 -0.39
CA VAL A 110 -7.91 15.88 -0.69
C VAL A 110 -8.20 16.01 -2.19
N SER A 111 -7.22 15.71 -3.04
CA SER A 111 -7.40 15.74 -4.51
C SER A 111 -8.48 14.77 -5.01
N LEU A 112 -8.59 13.59 -4.37
CA LEU A 112 -9.66 12.61 -4.67
C LEU A 112 -11.04 13.12 -4.24
N ILE A 113 -11.12 13.82 -3.10
CA ILE A 113 -12.37 14.46 -2.64
C ILE A 113 -12.78 15.58 -3.61
N GLU A 114 -11.84 16.44 -4.01
CA GLU A 114 -12.08 17.56 -4.92
C GLU A 114 -12.55 17.11 -6.31
N SER A 115 -12.04 15.97 -6.78
CA SER A 115 -12.48 15.33 -8.04
C SER A 115 -13.78 14.52 -7.89
N GLY A 116 -14.37 14.46 -6.69
CA GLY A 116 -15.63 13.77 -6.41
C GLY A 116 -15.55 12.25 -6.36
N VAL A 117 -14.33 11.69 -6.38
CA VAL A 117 -14.05 10.23 -6.38
C VAL A 117 -13.64 9.70 -5.00
N ALA A 118 -13.80 10.50 -3.94
CA ALA A 118 -13.75 10.07 -2.55
C ALA A 118 -14.80 10.82 -1.72
N TYR A 119 -15.23 10.23 -0.61
CA TYR A 119 -16.21 10.81 0.32
C TYR A 119 -15.96 10.31 1.74
N VAL A 120 -16.33 11.12 2.73
CA VAL A 120 -16.34 10.71 4.13
C VAL A 120 -17.61 9.89 4.36
N ASP A 121 -17.46 8.66 4.83
CA ASP A 121 -18.54 7.78 5.24
C ASP A 121 -18.71 7.86 6.77
N SER A 122 -19.96 7.93 7.22
CA SER A 122 -20.33 7.98 8.64
C SER A 122 -21.17 6.77 9.06
N LEU A 123 -21.16 5.70 8.25
CA LEU A 123 -21.66 4.39 8.64
C LEU A 123 -20.73 3.75 9.68
N SER A 124 -21.30 2.98 10.60
CA SER A 124 -20.49 2.17 11.51
C SER A 124 -19.69 1.11 10.74
N ALA A 125 -18.60 0.59 11.33
CA ALA A 125 -17.83 -0.48 10.70
C ALA A 125 -18.68 -1.74 10.41
N GLU A 126 -19.68 -2.02 11.24
CA GLU A 126 -20.65 -3.11 11.02
C GLU A 126 -21.56 -2.82 9.83
N ASP A 127 -22.10 -1.60 9.73
CA ASP A 127 -22.93 -1.20 8.59
C ASP A 127 -22.10 -1.17 7.30
N ILE A 128 -20.86 -0.68 7.30
CA ILE A 128 -19.98 -0.73 6.12
C ILE A 128 -19.84 -2.17 5.63
N ARG A 129 -19.66 -3.13 6.53
CA ARG A 129 -19.57 -4.55 6.19
C ARG A 129 -20.87 -5.07 5.58
N GLU A 130 -22.03 -4.71 6.12
CA GLU A 130 -23.33 -5.07 5.56
C GLU A 130 -23.53 -4.44 4.16
N TYR A 131 -23.24 -3.15 4.02
CA TYR A 131 -23.42 -2.38 2.79
C TYR A 131 -22.47 -2.84 1.68
N ARG A 132 -21.30 -3.40 2.01
CA ARG A 132 -20.39 -4.02 1.02
C ARG A 132 -20.97 -5.26 0.36
N GLY A 133 -22.01 -5.89 0.92
CA GLY A 133 -22.59 -7.12 0.40
C GLY A 133 -21.62 -8.30 0.51
N THR A 134 -21.75 -9.27 -0.39
CA THR A 134 -20.97 -10.53 -0.38
C THR A 134 -20.39 -10.82 -1.76
N LEU A 135 -19.66 -11.94 -1.88
CA LEU A 135 -19.18 -12.43 -3.18
C LEU A 135 -20.33 -12.75 -4.16
N THR A 136 -21.55 -12.97 -3.67
CA THR A 136 -22.72 -13.34 -4.48
C THR A 136 -23.80 -12.25 -4.50
N THR A 137 -23.77 -11.29 -3.57
CA THR A 137 -24.74 -10.20 -3.48
C THR A 137 -24.03 -8.86 -3.66
N PRO A 138 -24.46 -8.00 -4.61
CA PRO A 138 -23.85 -6.70 -4.80
C PRO A 138 -24.00 -5.83 -3.55
N GLY A 139 -23.06 -4.89 -3.36
CA GLY A 139 -23.16 -3.89 -2.31
C GLY A 139 -24.20 -2.81 -2.65
N LYS A 140 -24.51 -1.99 -1.65
CA LYS A 140 -25.40 -0.82 -1.75
C LYS A 140 -24.63 0.44 -1.36
N ASN A 141 -24.93 1.55 -2.02
CA ASN A 141 -24.30 2.84 -1.71
C ASN A 141 -24.59 3.25 -0.26
N SER A 142 -23.57 3.79 0.41
CA SER A 142 -23.76 4.47 1.69
C SER A 142 -24.72 5.67 1.52
N PRO A 143 -25.59 5.99 2.49
CA PRO A 143 -26.39 7.21 2.46
C PRO A 143 -25.53 8.48 2.43
N TYR A 144 -24.25 8.40 2.82
CA TYR A 144 -23.29 9.51 2.81
C TYR A 144 -22.49 9.61 1.50
N ARG A 145 -22.70 8.70 0.54
CA ARG A 145 -21.91 8.62 -0.70
C ARG A 145 -21.99 9.87 -1.57
N ASP A 146 -23.12 10.56 -1.55
CA ASP A 146 -23.39 11.73 -2.38
C ASP A 146 -23.22 13.06 -1.64
N ARG A 147 -22.48 13.06 -0.51
CA ARG A 147 -22.02 14.29 0.15
C ARG A 147 -21.31 15.22 -0.83
N SER A 148 -21.52 16.51 -0.64
CA SER A 148 -20.85 17.53 -1.45
C SER A 148 -19.33 17.52 -1.22
N VAL A 149 -18.56 18.00 -2.19
CA VAL A 149 -17.11 18.18 -2.05
C VAL A 149 -16.79 19.03 -0.81
N ALA A 150 -17.51 20.13 -0.61
CA ALA A 150 -17.30 21.03 0.53
C ALA A 150 -17.53 20.34 1.88
N GLU A 151 -18.59 19.54 2.00
CA GLU A 151 -18.88 18.78 3.23
C GLU A 151 -17.81 17.72 3.50
N ASN A 152 -17.36 17.00 2.47
CA ASN A 152 -16.31 15.99 2.63
C ASN A 152 -14.97 16.62 3.04
N LEU A 153 -14.61 17.77 2.48
CA LEU A 153 -13.39 18.49 2.85
C LEU A 153 -13.43 18.97 4.31
N ASP A 154 -14.57 19.53 4.75
CA ASP A 154 -14.76 19.95 6.15
C ASP A 154 -14.61 18.76 7.11
N LEU A 155 -15.36 17.68 6.86
CA LEU A 155 -15.32 16.49 7.71
C LEU A 155 -13.93 15.86 7.73
N PHE A 156 -13.26 15.74 6.58
CA PHE A 156 -11.94 15.12 6.52
C PHE A 156 -10.86 15.95 7.23
N ALA A 157 -10.95 17.28 7.17
CA ALA A 157 -10.08 18.17 7.96
C ALA A 157 -10.32 18.01 9.47
N ARG A 158 -11.58 17.90 9.90
CA ARG A 158 -11.95 17.70 11.32
C ARG A 158 -11.60 16.30 11.85
N MET A 159 -11.68 15.27 11.00
CA MET A 159 -11.14 13.93 11.29
C MET A 159 -9.64 14.00 11.59
N ARG A 160 -8.87 14.69 10.75
CA ARG A 160 -7.43 14.90 10.98
C ARG A 160 -7.14 15.71 12.25
N ALA A 161 -8.02 16.64 12.61
CA ALA A 161 -7.90 17.45 13.82
C ALA A 161 -8.26 16.68 15.12
N GLY A 162 -8.75 15.44 15.01
CA GLY A 162 -9.11 14.61 16.17
C GLY A 162 -10.43 15.00 16.82
N GLU A 163 -11.37 15.60 16.07
CA GLU A 163 -12.67 16.03 16.61
C GLU A 163 -13.64 14.86 16.88
N PHE A 164 -13.46 13.74 16.20
CA PHE A 164 -14.36 12.58 16.24
C PHE A 164 -13.75 11.39 16.99
N ALA A 165 -14.59 10.50 17.50
CA ALA A 165 -14.13 9.26 18.13
C ALA A 165 -13.63 8.24 17.10
N ASP A 166 -12.81 7.29 17.56
CA ASP A 166 -12.33 6.18 16.73
C ASP A 166 -13.49 5.41 16.08
N GLY A 167 -13.42 5.26 14.76
CA GLY A 167 -14.42 4.53 13.97
C GLY A 167 -15.72 5.30 13.69
N GLU A 168 -15.84 6.55 14.12
CA GLU A 168 -17.02 7.38 13.83
C GLU A 168 -17.12 7.74 12.34
N HIS A 169 -15.99 8.03 11.71
CA HIS A 169 -15.89 8.37 10.29
C HIS A 169 -14.71 7.67 9.62
N VAL A 170 -14.83 7.44 8.31
CA VAL A 170 -13.75 6.95 7.47
C VAL A 170 -13.80 7.60 6.09
N LEU A 171 -12.66 7.93 5.50
CA LEU A 171 -12.60 8.36 4.11
C LEU A 171 -12.68 7.11 3.21
N ARG A 172 -13.55 7.09 2.21
CA ARG A 172 -13.67 6.00 1.24
C ARG A 172 -13.50 6.50 -0.17
N ALA A 173 -12.84 5.73 -1.02
CA ALA A 173 -12.87 5.94 -2.46
C ALA A 173 -14.29 5.66 -2.99
N LYS A 174 -14.73 6.45 -3.97
CA LYS A 174 -16.02 6.30 -4.65
C LYS A 174 -15.80 5.58 -5.97
N ILE A 175 -16.03 4.27 -5.98
CA ILE A 175 -15.76 3.41 -7.14
C ILE A 175 -17.07 2.73 -7.58
N ASP A 176 -17.27 1.46 -7.26
CA ASP A 176 -18.44 0.69 -7.72
C ASP A 176 -18.87 -0.35 -6.65
N MET A 177 -19.98 -0.06 -5.97
CA MET A 177 -20.55 -0.95 -4.96
C MET A 177 -21.08 -2.27 -5.54
N ALA A 178 -21.34 -2.35 -6.84
CA ALA A 178 -21.80 -3.58 -7.51
C ALA A 178 -20.65 -4.42 -8.11
N SER A 179 -19.40 -3.97 -7.99
CA SER A 179 -18.26 -4.66 -8.61
C SER A 179 -18.13 -6.11 -8.13
N ALA A 180 -17.79 -7.02 -9.05
CA ALA A 180 -17.44 -8.39 -8.70
C ALA A 180 -16.16 -8.47 -7.85
N ASN A 181 -15.29 -7.47 -7.95
CA ASN A 181 -14.11 -7.34 -7.10
C ASN A 181 -14.47 -6.57 -5.83
N MET A 182 -14.49 -7.26 -4.67
CA MET A 182 -14.80 -6.66 -3.37
C MET A 182 -13.90 -5.46 -3.03
N ASN A 183 -12.66 -5.42 -3.53
CA ASN A 183 -11.73 -4.31 -3.29
C ASN A 183 -12.15 -3.02 -4.01
N LEU A 184 -12.98 -3.12 -5.05
CA LEU A 184 -13.53 -1.97 -5.78
C LEU A 184 -14.86 -1.48 -5.20
N ARG A 185 -15.37 -2.13 -4.13
CA ARG A 185 -16.59 -1.70 -3.43
C ARG A 185 -16.23 -0.65 -2.38
N ASP A 186 -16.06 0.57 -2.87
CA ASP A 186 -15.70 1.79 -2.13
C ASP A 186 -14.71 1.49 -0.98
N PRO A 187 -13.43 1.15 -1.25
CA PRO A 187 -12.46 0.86 -0.19
C PRO A 187 -12.20 2.08 0.70
N ALA A 188 -11.98 1.82 1.99
CA ALA A 188 -11.44 2.77 2.95
C ALA A 188 -9.92 2.85 2.82
#